data_AF-G4WVD8-F1
#
_entry.id   AF-G4WVD8-F1
#
_cell.length_a   1.000
_cell.length_b   1.000
_cell.length_c   1.000
_cell.angle_alpha   90.00
_cell.angle_beta   90.00
_cell.angle_gamma   90.00
#
_symmetry.space_group_name_H-M   'P 1'
#
loop_
_entity.id
_entity.type
_entity.pdbx_description
1 polymer ?
#
loop_
_entity_poly.entity_id
_entity_poly.type
_entity_poly.pdbx_seq_one_letter_code
_entity_poly.pdbx_strand_id
1 'polypeptide(L)'
;MKLKTLQKALAVGVFTAAAGYAVQSSAAFTFTEVAAFTNGVGAATPLASILYSGPVTGVNAPAPGTSPPLFNTMSWLINTSPQSDLILSNPAAMSALPVAPVWTTITTLTQNNRIIPGPLTWSNQSILGRLQIFDGATKVLDNPSTDIISFVETDNAGFTGVPPNDMIDPTKCPQPDPLGSQCDDHFIFAPGSLGSLMFMAADGSQWLAEFRLFNFVNAGFDPANPTNGFVYTAEATTASLDVQIRITPKAINVPEPGTLTLLGIGLLGLGIAVRRRLGRQA
;
A
#
# COMPACT_ATOMS: atom_id res chain seq x y z
N MET A 1 64.59 -12.74 -10.70
CA MET A 1 63.68 -11.89 -9.89
C MET A 1 62.96 -12.78 -8.88
N LYS A 2 63.06 -12.49 -7.57
CA LYS A 2 62.77 -13.46 -6.49
C LYS A 2 61.26 -13.67 -6.26
N LEU A 3 60.85 -14.94 -6.23
CA LEU A 3 59.47 -15.44 -6.04
C LEU A 3 58.71 -14.81 -4.84
N LYS A 4 59.43 -14.33 -3.83
CA LYS A 4 58.88 -13.73 -2.60
C LYS A 4 58.24 -12.35 -2.83
N THR A 5 58.58 -11.63 -3.90
CA THR A 5 57.99 -10.30 -4.19
C THR A 5 56.65 -10.41 -4.91
N LEU A 6 56.45 -11.46 -5.74
CA LEU A 6 55.21 -11.71 -6.46
C LEU A 6 54.06 -12.17 -5.53
N GLN A 7 54.38 -12.96 -4.49
CA GLN A 7 53.40 -13.43 -3.50
C GLN A 7 52.85 -12.29 -2.64
N LYS A 8 53.64 -11.26 -2.35
CA LYS A 8 53.17 -10.08 -1.61
C LYS A 8 52.28 -9.18 -2.47
N ALA A 9 52.56 -9.04 -3.76
CA ALA A 9 51.72 -8.27 -4.69
C ALA A 9 50.37 -8.94 -4.95
N LEU A 10 50.34 -10.28 -5.05
CA LEU A 10 49.08 -11.02 -5.26
C LEU A 10 48.20 -11.04 -4.00
N ALA A 11 48.79 -11.11 -2.80
CA ALA A 11 48.05 -11.06 -1.55
C ALA A 11 47.41 -9.67 -1.30
N VAL A 12 48.07 -8.58 -1.69
CA VAL A 12 47.50 -7.23 -1.52
C VAL A 12 46.43 -6.91 -2.58
N GLY A 13 46.54 -7.45 -3.79
CA GLY A 13 45.56 -7.24 -4.87
C GLY A 13 44.25 -8.00 -4.72
N VAL A 14 44.22 -9.14 -4.00
CA VAL A 14 43.00 -9.94 -3.81
C VAL A 14 42.12 -9.40 -2.67
N PHE A 15 42.68 -8.69 -1.68
CA PHE A 15 41.89 -8.07 -0.61
C PHE A 15 41.29 -6.69 -0.99
N THR A 16 41.75 -6.06 -2.07
CA THR A 16 41.23 -4.74 -2.50
C THR A 16 40.07 -4.82 -3.49
N ALA A 17 39.88 -5.94 -4.18
CA ALA A 17 38.77 -6.10 -5.14
C ALA A 17 37.44 -6.57 -4.50
N ALA A 18 37.46 -7.02 -3.24
CA ALA A 18 36.25 -7.46 -2.52
C ALA A 18 35.61 -6.36 -1.65
N ALA A 19 36.20 -5.16 -1.58
CA ALA A 19 35.67 -4.02 -0.82
C ALA A 19 34.69 -3.15 -1.64
N GLY A 20 34.33 -3.57 -2.85
CA GLY A 20 33.79 -2.70 -3.88
C GLY A 20 32.28 -2.58 -4.00
N TYR A 21 31.45 -3.09 -3.08
CA TYR A 21 30.01 -2.77 -3.02
C TYR A 21 29.50 -2.92 -1.58
N ALA A 22 30.03 -2.11 -0.66
CA ALA A 22 29.18 -1.69 0.44
C ALA A 22 28.12 -0.79 -0.19
N VAL A 23 27.04 -1.38 -0.69
CA VAL A 23 25.83 -0.65 -1.10
C VAL A 23 25.43 0.14 0.14
N GLN A 24 25.67 1.45 0.10
CA GLN A 24 25.25 2.35 1.16
C GLN A 24 23.74 2.45 1.04
N SER A 25 23.04 1.43 1.54
CA SER A 25 21.59 1.35 1.47
C SER A 25 21.03 2.66 2.02
N SER A 26 20.21 3.35 1.22
CA SER A 26 19.53 4.54 1.68
C SER A 26 18.91 4.27 3.05
N ALA A 27 19.32 5.05 4.06
CA ALA A 27 18.97 4.79 5.45
C ALA A 27 17.50 5.13 5.73
N ALA A 28 16.89 5.99 4.91
CA ALA A 28 15.49 6.38 5.00
C ALA A 28 15.02 7.00 3.68
N PHE A 29 13.81 6.66 3.27
CA PHE A 29 13.12 7.37 2.19
C PHE A 29 12.21 8.44 2.80
N THR A 30 11.71 9.34 1.97
CA THR A 30 10.53 10.15 2.29
C THR A 30 9.47 9.93 1.22
N PHE A 31 8.23 10.27 1.54
CA PHE A 31 7.14 10.14 0.59
C PHE A 31 6.19 11.33 0.65
N THR A 32 5.46 11.50 -0.45
CA THR A 32 4.24 12.29 -0.51
C THR A 32 3.15 11.43 -1.15
N GLU A 33 1.96 11.46 -0.57
CA GLU A 33 0.80 10.72 -1.04
C GLU A 33 -0.38 11.69 -1.19
N VAL A 34 -1.21 11.46 -2.20
CA VAL A 34 -2.49 12.13 -2.32
C VAL A 34 -3.50 11.15 -2.89
N ALA A 35 -4.57 10.88 -2.14
CA ALA A 35 -5.72 10.12 -2.58
C ALA A 35 -6.96 11.02 -2.63
N ALA A 36 -7.81 10.82 -3.64
CA ALA A 36 -9.01 11.61 -3.85
C ALA A 36 -10.11 10.87 -4.60
N PHE A 37 -11.36 11.18 -4.28
CA PHE A 37 -12.52 10.82 -5.07
C PHE A 37 -12.60 11.66 -6.35
N THR A 38 -13.16 11.07 -7.40
CA THR A 38 -13.50 11.79 -8.63
C THR A 38 -14.94 11.59 -8.99
N ASN A 39 -15.55 12.66 -9.53
CA ASN A 39 -16.87 12.58 -10.12
C ASN A 39 -16.73 12.08 -11.58
N GLY A 40 -17.20 10.86 -11.85
CA GLY A 40 -17.54 10.44 -13.21
C GLY A 40 -16.44 9.85 -14.11
N VAL A 41 -15.26 9.47 -13.62
CA VAL A 41 -14.30 8.70 -14.45
C VAL A 41 -14.46 7.21 -14.17
N GLY A 42 -15.31 6.54 -14.96
CA GLY A 42 -15.49 5.08 -14.98
C GLY A 42 -16.83 4.55 -14.45
N ALA A 43 -17.65 5.37 -13.77
CA ALA A 43 -19.00 4.96 -13.35
C ALA A 43 -19.96 4.97 -14.56
N ALA A 44 -20.59 3.82 -14.85
CA ALA A 44 -21.51 3.65 -15.98
C ALA A 44 -22.79 4.52 -15.88
N THR A 45 -23.02 5.16 -14.75
CA THR A 45 -24.11 6.11 -14.50
C THR A 45 -23.67 7.10 -13.43
N PRO A 46 -23.92 8.41 -13.60
CA PRO A 46 -23.79 9.37 -12.50
C PRO A 46 -24.61 8.86 -11.32
N LEU A 47 -23.95 8.66 -10.19
CA LEU A 47 -24.61 8.31 -8.93
C LEU A 47 -25.35 9.58 -8.48
N ALA A 48 -26.54 9.84 -9.03
CA ALA A 48 -27.30 11.08 -8.84
C ALA A 48 -27.62 11.39 -7.36
N SER A 49 -27.38 10.43 -6.47
CA SER A 49 -27.51 10.51 -5.03
C SER A 49 -26.20 10.75 -4.27
N ILE A 50 -25.06 10.95 -4.94
CA ILE A 50 -23.76 11.20 -4.31
C ILE A 50 -23.32 12.66 -4.51
N LEU A 51 -22.97 13.31 -3.41
CA LEU A 51 -22.30 14.60 -3.40
C LEU A 51 -20.80 14.41 -3.19
N TYR A 52 -20.01 15.12 -3.98
CA TYR A 52 -18.57 15.24 -3.77
C TYR A 52 -18.25 16.62 -3.24
N SER A 53 -17.46 16.69 -2.18
CA SER A 53 -17.13 17.96 -1.53
C SER A 53 -15.75 17.93 -0.88
N GLY A 54 -15.32 19.12 -0.45
CA GLY A 54 -14.04 19.34 0.22
C GLY A 54 -12.83 19.31 -0.72
N PRO A 55 -11.88 20.26 -0.57
CA PRO A 55 -10.68 20.27 -1.37
C PRO A 55 -9.75 19.13 -0.96
N VAL A 56 -9.10 18.51 -1.94
CA VAL A 56 -7.97 17.62 -1.67
C VAL A 56 -6.80 18.48 -1.21
N THR A 57 -6.29 18.19 -0.02
CA THR A 57 -5.11 18.83 0.55
C THR A 57 -3.91 17.89 0.47
N GLY A 58 -2.71 18.43 0.23
CA GLY A 58 -1.46 17.67 0.14
C GLY A 58 -0.42 18.30 -0.79
N VAL A 59 0.85 17.92 -0.64
CA VAL A 59 2.01 18.47 -1.37
C VAL A 59 1.93 18.22 -2.90
N ASN A 60 1.09 17.28 -3.31
CA ASN A 60 0.86 16.89 -4.71
C ASN A 60 -0.60 17.00 -5.16
N ALA A 61 -1.46 17.64 -4.36
CA ALA A 61 -2.83 17.90 -4.79
C ALA A 61 -2.76 18.68 -6.11
N PRO A 62 -3.35 18.19 -7.21
CA PRO A 62 -3.39 18.93 -8.45
C PRO A 62 -4.05 20.29 -8.20
N ALA A 63 -3.61 21.32 -8.93
CA ALA A 63 -4.16 22.66 -8.77
C ALA A 63 -5.70 22.63 -8.88
N PRO A 64 -6.43 23.49 -8.14
CA PRO A 64 -7.87 23.64 -8.30
C PRO A 64 -8.22 23.85 -9.79
N GLY A 65 -9.20 23.10 -10.29
CA GLY A 65 -9.62 23.17 -11.70
C GLY A 65 -8.99 22.12 -12.64
N THR A 66 -8.29 21.12 -12.10
CA THR A 66 -7.92 19.93 -12.87
C THR A 66 -9.14 19.11 -13.27
N SER A 67 -9.06 18.46 -14.44
CA SER A 67 -10.10 17.59 -14.96
C SER A 67 -9.61 16.12 -14.89
N PRO A 68 -10.31 15.22 -14.18
CA PRO A 68 -11.54 15.47 -13.41
C PRO A 68 -11.27 16.25 -12.11
N PRO A 69 -12.28 16.97 -11.57
CA PRO A 69 -12.17 17.58 -10.25
C PRO A 69 -11.97 16.50 -9.18
N LEU A 70 -11.09 16.78 -8.23
CA LEU A 70 -10.74 15.88 -7.13
C LEU A 70 -11.37 16.35 -5.81
N PHE A 71 -11.85 15.40 -5.02
CA PHE A 71 -12.56 15.65 -3.76
C PHE A 71 -12.03 14.73 -2.66
N ASN A 72 -12.01 15.21 -1.41
CA ASN A 72 -11.63 14.36 -0.28
C ASN A 72 -12.85 13.77 0.44
N THR A 73 -14.06 14.24 0.15
CA THR A 73 -15.29 13.72 0.75
C THR A 73 -16.29 13.33 -0.32
N MET A 74 -16.96 12.20 -0.11
CA MET A 74 -18.18 11.82 -0.82
C MET A 74 -19.27 11.48 0.20
N SER A 75 -20.51 11.94 -0.02
CA SER A 75 -21.67 11.63 0.83
C SER A 75 -22.85 11.19 -0.02
N TRP A 76 -23.74 10.37 0.55
CA TRP A 76 -24.93 9.87 -0.17
C TRP A 76 -26.25 10.19 0.55
N LEU A 77 -27.34 9.98 -0.19
CA LEU A 77 -28.71 10.41 0.15
C LEU A 77 -28.84 11.93 0.31
N ILE A 78 -28.61 12.63 -0.79
CA ILE A 78 -28.80 14.08 -0.90
C ILE A 78 -30.19 14.48 -0.40
N ASN A 79 -30.24 15.50 0.48
CA ASN A 79 -31.45 16.07 1.07
C ASN A 79 -32.15 15.23 2.15
N THR A 80 -31.52 14.17 2.66
CA THR A 80 -31.94 13.52 3.92
C THR A 80 -30.99 13.89 5.05
N SER A 81 -31.47 13.84 6.29
CA SER A 81 -30.65 13.97 7.49
C SER A 81 -31.03 12.86 8.47
N PRO A 82 -30.07 12.06 8.95
CA PRO A 82 -28.62 12.13 8.71
C PRO A 82 -28.19 11.61 7.31
N GLN A 83 -26.93 11.87 6.92
CA GLN A 83 -26.29 11.33 5.72
C GLN A 83 -25.06 10.52 6.11
N SER A 84 -24.83 9.41 5.42
CA SER A 84 -23.58 8.67 5.49
C SER A 84 -22.56 9.28 4.52
N ASP A 85 -21.28 9.24 4.91
CA ASP A 85 -20.19 9.82 4.13
C ASP A 85 -18.89 9.03 4.25
N LEU A 86 -18.01 9.27 3.29
CA LEU A 86 -16.65 8.80 3.21
C LEU A 86 -15.69 9.98 3.07
N ILE A 87 -14.61 9.94 3.83
CA ILE A 87 -13.60 10.98 3.91
C ILE A 87 -12.21 10.35 3.76
N LEU A 88 -11.41 10.90 2.84
CA LEU A 88 -10.00 10.59 2.68
C LEU A 88 -9.15 11.65 3.38
N SER A 89 -8.27 11.20 4.26
CA SER A 89 -7.29 12.07 4.93
C SER A 89 -5.88 11.68 4.51
N ASN A 90 -5.20 12.60 3.84
CA ASN A 90 -3.82 12.43 3.38
C ASN A 90 -2.82 13.13 4.33
N PRO A 91 -1.56 12.70 4.40
CA PRO A 91 -0.49 13.41 5.07
C PRO A 91 -0.35 14.83 4.53
N ALA A 92 -0.34 15.81 5.43
CA ALA A 92 -0.29 17.22 5.07
C ALA A 92 1.06 17.64 4.45
N ALA A 93 2.13 16.85 4.66
CA ALA A 93 3.47 17.16 4.23
C ALA A 93 4.25 15.90 3.82
N MET A 94 5.41 16.13 3.18
CA MET A 94 6.39 15.08 2.96
C MET A 94 6.71 14.41 4.29
N SER A 95 6.55 13.09 4.32
CA SER A 95 6.64 12.30 5.54
C SER A 95 7.80 11.33 5.45
N ALA A 96 8.41 11.03 6.61
CA ALA A 96 9.48 10.04 6.67
C ALA A 96 8.93 8.66 6.35
N LEU A 97 9.68 7.91 5.54
CA LEU A 97 9.40 6.52 5.21
C LEU A 97 10.59 5.66 5.66
N PRO A 98 10.61 5.28 6.94
CA PRO A 98 11.68 4.45 7.48
C PRO A 98 11.76 3.12 6.73
N VAL A 99 12.98 2.66 6.48
CA VAL A 99 13.22 1.32 5.97
C VAL A 99 12.85 0.30 7.05
N ALA A 100 12.35 -0.86 6.61
CA ALA A 100 11.91 -2.05 7.36
C ALA A 100 12.37 -2.19 8.84
N PRO A 101 11.50 -2.74 9.72
CA PRO A 101 10.21 -3.38 9.43
C PRO A 101 8.99 -2.48 9.72
N VAL A 102 9.13 -1.16 9.59
CA VAL A 102 8.10 -0.20 10.02
C VAL A 102 7.03 0.00 8.94
N TRP A 103 5.76 -0.10 9.34
CA TRP A 103 4.62 0.30 8.51
C TRP A 103 4.25 1.75 8.79
N THR A 104 3.95 2.51 7.76
CA THR A 104 3.61 3.94 7.84
C THR A 104 2.27 4.19 7.19
N THR A 105 1.35 4.85 7.89
CA THR A 105 0.06 5.27 7.33
C THR A 105 0.28 6.33 6.25
N ILE A 106 -0.28 6.10 5.06
CA ILE A 106 -0.20 7.02 3.91
C ILE A 106 -1.54 7.66 3.58
N THR A 107 -2.64 7.05 3.98
CA THR A 107 -4.00 7.58 3.81
C THR A 107 -4.89 6.95 4.88
N THR A 108 -5.78 7.73 5.48
CA THR A 108 -6.87 7.21 6.32
C THR A 108 -8.19 7.38 5.58
N LEU A 109 -8.95 6.30 5.47
CA LEU A 109 -10.33 6.31 5.01
C LEU A 109 -11.25 6.28 6.23
N THR A 110 -12.09 7.29 6.36
CA THR A 110 -13.09 7.41 7.43
C THR A 110 -14.47 7.34 6.83
N GLN A 111 -15.34 6.50 7.38
CA GLN A 111 -16.77 6.51 7.09
C GLN A 111 -17.52 7.03 8.30
N ASN A 112 -18.39 8.03 8.11
CA ASN A 112 -19.45 8.29 9.08
C ASN A 112 -20.64 7.45 8.68
N ASN A 113 -20.80 6.28 9.30
CA ASN A 113 -21.89 5.38 8.98
C ASN A 113 -23.14 5.75 9.78
N ARG A 114 -24.22 6.09 9.08
CA ARG A 114 -25.48 6.54 9.67
C ARG A 114 -26.58 5.61 9.22
N ILE A 115 -27.44 5.24 10.16
CA ILE A 115 -28.68 4.53 9.85
C ILE A 115 -29.51 5.41 8.89
N ILE A 116 -29.63 4.96 7.64
CA ILE A 116 -30.42 5.63 6.61
C ILE A 116 -31.56 4.74 6.08
N PRO A 117 -32.61 5.34 5.48
CA PRO A 117 -33.73 4.56 4.95
C PRO A 117 -33.38 3.79 3.67
N GLY A 118 -33.54 2.47 3.75
CA GLY A 118 -33.49 1.55 2.60
C GLY A 118 -32.07 1.18 2.15
N PRO A 119 -31.95 0.14 1.31
CA PRO A 119 -30.65 -0.27 0.79
C PRO A 119 -30.18 0.72 -0.28
N LEU A 120 -28.89 1.01 -0.26
CA LEU A 120 -28.22 1.83 -1.26
C LEU A 120 -26.94 1.12 -1.68
N THR A 121 -26.74 0.97 -2.99
CA THR A 121 -25.53 0.34 -3.51
C THR A 121 -24.95 1.22 -4.58
N TRP A 122 -23.65 1.42 -4.51
CA TRP A 122 -22.89 1.99 -5.61
C TRP A 122 -21.65 1.17 -5.87
N SER A 123 -21.28 1.11 -7.15
CA SER A 123 -20.16 0.30 -7.62
C SER A 123 -19.23 1.14 -8.46
N ASN A 124 -17.96 0.74 -8.46
CA ASN A 124 -16.93 1.31 -9.32
C ASN A 124 -16.64 2.81 -9.07
N GLN A 125 -16.65 3.23 -7.80
CA GLN A 125 -16.15 4.56 -7.44
C GLN A 125 -14.63 4.57 -7.54
N SER A 126 -14.10 5.47 -8.36
CA SER A 126 -12.65 5.65 -8.53
C SER A 126 -12.08 6.52 -7.41
N ILE A 127 -11.00 6.05 -6.80
CA ILE A 127 -10.08 6.81 -5.94
C ILE A 127 -8.80 7.01 -6.75
N LEU A 128 -8.49 8.25 -7.12
CA LEU A 128 -7.23 8.59 -7.77
C LEU A 128 -6.16 8.84 -6.72
N GLY A 129 -5.07 8.10 -6.81
CA GLY A 129 -3.90 8.20 -5.95
C GLY A 129 -2.66 8.70 -6.70
N ARG A 130 -1.69 9.25 -5.97
CA ARG A 130 -0.34 9.46 -6.51
C ARG A 130 0.69 9.39 -5.39
N LEU A 131 1.41 8.27 -5.39
CA LEU A 131 2.54 8.04 -4.50
C LEU A 131 3.83 8.54 -5.15
N GLN A 132 4.57 9.37 -4.42
CA GLN A 132 5.94 9.70 -4.75
C GLN A 132 6.86 9.32 -3.61
N ILE A 133 7.96 8.65 -3.93
CA ILE A 133 9.02 8.29 -2.98
C ILE A 133 10.30 9.01 -3.38
N PHE A 134 11.00 9.53 -2.38
CA PHE A 134 12.24 10.26 -2.53
C PHE A 134 13.37 9.61 -1.72
N ASP A 135 14.55 9.58 -2.32
CA ASP A 135 15.82 9.22 -1.71
C ASP A 135 16.65 10.51 -1.57
N GLY A 136 16.62 11.09 -0.37
CA GLY A 136 17.06 12.46 -0.17
C GLY A 136 16.22 13.45 -0.98
N ALA A 137 16.86 14.18 -1.90
CA ALA A 137 16.19 15.13 -2.80
C ALA A 137 15.74 14.49 -4.14
N THR A 138 16.16 13.25 -4.42
CA THR A 138 15.91 12.58 -5.69
C THR A 138 14.60 11.83 -5.64
N LYS A 139 13.67 12.13 -6.56
CA LYS A 139 12.45 11.34 -6.72
C LYS A 139 12.78 10.00 -7.37
N VAL A 140 12.53 8.90 -6.66
CA VAL A 140 12.86 7.52 -7.07
C VAL A 140 11.62 6.70 -7.47
N LEU A 141 10.43 7.15 -7.07
CA LEU A 141 9.15 6.61 -7.54
C LEU A 141 8.16 7.75 -7.77
N ASP A 142 7.35 7.62 -8.82
CA ASP A 142 6.21 8.49 -9.11
C ASP A 142 5.11 7.64 -9.73
N ASN A 143 4.19 7.16 -8.89
CA ASN A 143 3.19 6.19 -9.27
C ASN A 143 1.79 6.80 -9.15
N PRO A 144 1.16 7.25 -10.26
CA PRO A 144 -0.27 7.49 -10.26
C PRO A 144 -1.00 6.15 -10.12
N SER A 145 -1.96 6.09 -9.20
CA SER A 145 -2.83 4.91 -9.02
C SER A 145 -4.29 5.28 -9.24
N THR A 146 -5.08 4.27 -9.58
CA THR A 146 -6.53 4.37 -9.62
C THR A 146 -7.07 3.13 -8.95
N ASP A 147 -7.59 3.32 -7.75
CA ASP A 147 -8.22 2.28 -6.97
C ASP A 147 -9.73 2.35 -7.18
N ILE A 148 -10.37 1.20 -7.18
CA ILE A 148 -11.80 1.09 -7.37
C ILE A 148 -12.40 0.55 -6.08
N ILE A 149 -13.36 1.31 -5.54
CA ILE A 149 -14.14 0.93 -4.38
C ILE A 149 -15.62 0.80 -4.76
N SER A 150 -16.28 -0.20 -4.22
CA SER A 150 -17.74 -0.35 -4.26
C SER A 150 -18.27 -0.37 -2.84
N PHE A 151 -19.55 -0.08 -2.67
CA PHE A 151 -20.18 -0.02 -1.36
C PHE A 151 -21.61 -0.51 -1.42
N VAL A 152 -21.99 -1.17 -0.33
CA VAL A 152 -23.34 -1.63 -0.07
C VAL A 152 -23.73 -1.09 1.30
N GLU A 153 -24.67 -0.16 1.29
CA GLU A 153 -25.52 0.13 2.44
C GLU A 153 -26.54 -1.00 2.54
N THR A 154 -26.48 -1.72 3.64
CA THR A 154 -27.38 -2.83 3.93
C THR A 154 -28.76 -2.32 4.31
N ASP A 155 -29.76 -3.14 4.04
CA ASP A 155 -31.14 -2.74 4.25
C ASP A 155 -31.48 -2.70 5.74
N ASN A 156 -31.63 -1.48 6.24
CA ASN A 156 -32.21 -1.20 7.54
C ASN A 156 -33.76 -1.35 7.57
N ALA A 157 -34.42 -2.01 6.62
CA ALA A 157 -35.89 -2.03 6.51
C ALA A 157 -36.65 -2.70 7.68
N GLY A 158 -35.96 -3.30 8.65
CA GLY A 158 -36.58 -3.65 9.94
C GLY A 158 -36.86 -2.44 10.86
N PHE A 159 -36.31 -1.26 10.56
CA PHE A 159 -36.17 -0.14 11.49
C PHE A 159 -37.10 1.05 11.22
N THR A 160 -37.87 1.03 10.13
CA THR A 160 -38.88 2.08 9.90
C THR A 160 -40.10 1.86 10.81
N GLY A 161 -40.22 2.67 11.86
CA GLY A 161 -41.40 2.68 12.75
C GLY A 161 -41.27 1.92 14.07
N VAL A 162 -40.07 1.46 14.42
CA VAL A 162 -39.81 0.84 15.73
C VAL A 162 -39.65 1.96 16.78
N PRO A 163 -40.41 1.95 17.89
CA PRO A 163 -40.23 2.91 18.98
C PRO A 163 -38.77 2.93 19.46
N PRO A 164 -38.24 4.07 19.97
CA PRO A 164 -36.83 4.23 20.37
C PRO A 164 -36.27 3.23 21.41
N ASN A 165 -37.10 2.31 21.89
CA ASN A 165 -36.91 1.44 23.03
C ASN A 165 -37.22 -0.04 22.72
N ASP A 166 -37.60 -0.36 21.48
CA ASP A 166 -37.67 -1.75 21.04
C ASP A 166 -36.28 -2.20 20.59
N MET A 167 -35.81 -3.31 21.16
CA MET A 167 -34.54 -3.92 20.77
C MET A 167 -34.60 -4.28 19.28
N ILE A 168 -33.65 -3.69 18.55
CA ILE A 168 -33.25 -4.06 17.19
C ILE A 168 -33.18 -5.60 17.08
N ASP A 169 -33.80 -6.16 16.04
CA ASP A 169 -33.73 -7.60 15.75
C ASP A 169 -32.59 -7.88 14.75
N PRO A 170 -31.38 -8.23 15.22
CA PRO A 170 -30.23 -8.49 14.36
C PRO A 170 -30.42 -9.71 13.43
N THR A 171 -31.46 -10.54 13.66
CA THR A 171 -31.73 -11.69 12.79
C THR A 171 -32.29 -11.32 11.42
N LYS A 172 -32.66 -10.04 11.21
CA LYS A 172 -33.19 -9.54 9.95
C LYS A 172 -32.14 -8.97 9.00
N CYS A 173 -30.90 -8.82 9.45
CA CYS A 173 -29.84 -8.27 8.63
C CYS A 173 -29.21 -9.35 7.74
N PRO A 174 -28.84 -9.00 6.49
CA PRO A 174 -28.04 -9.89 5.65
C PRO A 174 -26.76 -10.28 6.38
N GLN A 175 -26.51 -11.58 6.51
CA GLN A 175 -25.26 -12.10 7.05
C GLN A 175 -24.17 -12.11 5.96
N PRO A 176 -22.89 -11.90 6.32
CA PRO A 176 -22.36 -11.78 7.68
C PRO A 176 -22.44 -10.37 8.26
N ASP A 177 -22.61 -10.28 9.58
CA ASP A 177 -22.58 -9.05 10.40
C ASP A 177 -21.46 -9.16 11.46
N PRO A 178 -20.17 -9.09 11.03
CA PRO A 178 -19.05 -9.48 11.88
C PRO A 178 -18.75 -8.52 13.03
N LEU A 179 -19.19 -7.26 12.96
CA LEU A 179 -19.03 -6.27 14.02
C LEU A 179 -20.19 -6.29 15.01
N GLY A 180 -21.25 -7.05 14.71
CA GLY A 180 -22.43 -7.20 15.56
C GLY A 180 -23.17 -5.88 15.76
N SER A 181 -23.13 -4.99 14.76
CA SER A 181 -23.88 -3.75 14.78
C SER A 181 -25.34 -4.01 14.39
N GLN A 182 -26.07 -2.99 13.94
CA GLN A 182 -27.45 -3.17 13.56
C GLN A 182 -27.54 -4.02 12.29
N CYS A 183 -27.00 -3.53 11.17
CA CYS A 183 -26.71 -4.27 9.95
C CYS A 183 -25.39 -3.70 9.40
N ASP A 184 -24.26 -4.40 9.51
CA ASP A 184 -22.99 -3.85 9.03
C ASP A 184 -23.01 -3.54 7.52
N ASP A 185 -22.65 -2.31 7.17
CA ASP A 185 -22.39 -1.96 5.78
C ASP A 185 -21.00 -2.41 5.36
N HIS A 186 -20.74 -2.44 4.06
CA HIS A 186 -19.41 -2.84 3.61
C HIS A 186 -18.94 -2.17 2.33
N PHE A 187 -17.62 -1.97 2.31
CA PHE A 187 -16.86 -1.64 1.12
C PHE A 187 -16.25 -2.88 0.50
N ILE A 188 -16.08 -2.83 -0.82
CA ILE A 188 -15.35 -3.82 -1.59
C ILE A 188 -14.24 -3.10 -2.35
N PHE A 189 -13.00 -3.35 -1.97
CA PHE A 189 -11.83 -2.90 -2.72
C PHE A 189 -11.57 -3.86 -3.88
N ALA A 190 -11.33 -3.30 -5.08
CA ALA A 190 -11.01 -4.12 -6.23
C ALA A 190 -9.71 -4.92 -6.00
N PRO A 191 -9.65 -6.20 -6.45
CA PRO A 191 -8.44 -7.01 -6.34
C PRO A 191 -7.24 -6.31 -6.99
N GLY A 192 -6.11 -6.28 -6.29
CA GLY A 192 -4.86 -5.70 -6.79
C GLY A 192 -4.68 -4.20 -6.57
N SER A 193 -5.67 -3.48 -6.02
CA SER A 193 -5.54 -2.06 -5.61
C SER A 193 -4.34 -1.81 -4.69
N LEU A 194 -3.99 -2.78 -3.84
CA LEU A 194 -2.87 -2.70 -2.89
C LEU A 194 -1.67 -3.57 -3.31
N GLY A 195 -1.47 -3.74 -4.62
CA GLY A 195 -0.34 -4.49 -5.16
C GLY A 195 1.00 -3.83 -4.81
N SER A 196 2.04 -4.65 -4.56
CA SER A 196 3.37 -4.13 -4.27
C SER A 196 3.99 -3.44 -5.49
N LEU A 197 4.73 -2.35 -5.25
CA LEU A 197 5.45 -1.59 -6.28
C LEU A 197 6.96 -1.78 -6.14
N MET A 198 7.64 -2.01 -7.25
CA MET A 198 9.10 -2.07 -7.28
C MET A 198 9.66 -0.73 -7.74
N PHE A 199 10.73 -0.26 -7.09
CA PHE A 199 11.44 0.95 -7.50
C PHE A 199 12.96 0.80 -7.29
N MET A 200 13.72 1.77 -7.80
CA MET A 200 15.18 1.80 -7.70
C MET A 200 15.61 3.05 -6.94
N ALA A 201 16.40 2.88 -5.89
CA ALA A 201 16.95 4.01 -5.13
C ALA A 201 18.02 4.77 -5.92
N ALA A 202 18.48 5.91 -5.40
CA ALA A 202 19.46 6.75 -6.11
C ALA A 202 20.83 6.06 -6.28
N ASP A 203 21.14 5.10 -5.40
CA ASP A 203 22.34 4.27 -5.45
C ASP A 203 22.23 3.06 -6.41
N GLY A 204 21.07 2.88 -7.07
CA GLY A 204 20.80 1.76 -7.98
C GLY A 204 20.27 0.49 -7.29
N SER A 205 20.12 0.48 -5.97
CA SER A 205 19.55 -0.67 -5.25
C SER A 205 18.05 -0.83 -5.53
N GLN A 206 17.56 -2.08 -5.56
CA GLN A 206 16.15 -2.39 -5.83
C GLN A 206 15.36 -2.51 -4.53
N TRP A 207 14.17 -1.92 -4.53
CA TRP A 207 13.29 -1.84 -3.36
C TRP A 207 11.86 -2.24 -3.72
N LEU A 208 11.12 -2.68 -2.70
CA LEU A 208 9.72 -3.00 -2.78
C LEU A 208 8.94 -2.11 -1.81
N ALA A 209 7.90 -1.46 -2.32
CA ALA A 209 6.84 -0.82 -1.55
C ALA A 209 5.66 -1.80 -1.44
N GLU A 210 5.37 -2.23 -0.22
CA GLU A 210 4.28 -3.12 0.10
C GLU A 210 3.15 -2.32 0.74
N PHE A 211 1.90 -2.68 0.46
CA PHE A 211 0.72 -2.00 0.99
C PHE A 211 -0.15 -2.95 1.78
N ARG A 212 -0.87 -2.41 2.76
CA ARG A 212 -1.92 -3.12 3.49
C ARG A 212 -2.98 -2.17 4.00
N LEU A 213 -4.14 -2.71 4.36
CA LEU A 213 -5.09 -2.02 5.23
C LEU A 213 -4.82 -2.40 6.69
N PHE A 214 -4.92 -1.45 7.61
CA PHE A 214 -4.68 -1.68 9.03
C PHE A 214 -5.41 -0.65 9.90
N ASN A 215 -5.19 -0.70 11.23
CA ASN A 215 -5.75 0.26 12.21
C ASN A 215 -7.26 0.45 12.09
N PHE A 216 -7.99 -0.66 11.97
CA PHE A 216 -9.45 -0.65 11.90
C PHE A 216 -10.05 -0.16 13.22
N VAL A 217 -10.94 0.82 13.12
CA VAL A 217 -11.77 1.32 14.23
C VAL A 217 -13.22 1.24 13.79
N ASN A 218 -14.07 0.54 14.56
CA ASN A 218 -15.47 0.26 14.19
C ASN A 218 -15.62 -0.33 12.76
N ALA A 219 -14.59 -1.04 12.32
CA ALA A 219 -14.47 -1.65 11.01
C ALA A 219 -13.80 -3.02 11.15
N GLY A 220 -13.99 -3.90 10.16
CA GLY A 220 -13.38 -5.22 10.17
C GLY A 220 -13.38 -5.89 8.80
N PHE A 221 -12.49 -6.86 8.61
CA PHE A 221 -12.48 -7.68 7.41
C PHE A 221 -13.52 -8.80 7.48
N ASP A 222 -13.99 -9.25 6.31
CA ASP A 222 -14.64 -10.55 6.21
C ASP A 222 -13.67 -11.66 6.67
N PRO A 223 -13.90 -12.34 7.80
CA PRO A 223 -13.04 -13.43 8.23
C PRO A 223 -13.09 -14.63 7.27
N ALA A 224 -14.16 -14.77 6.46
CA ALA A 224 -14.30 -15.82 5.47
C ALA A 224 -13.57 -15.51 4.15
N ASN A 225 -13.36 -14.23 3.82
CA ASN A 225 -12.77 -13.79 2.55
C ASN A 225 -11.76 -12.63 2.75
N PRO A 226 -10.65 -12.85 3.47
CA PRO A 226 -9.67 -11.79 3.74
C PRO A 226 -8.98 -11.24 2.48
N THR A 227 -9.09 -11.95 1.34
CA THR A 227 -8.46 -11.58 0.07
C THR A 227 -9.32 -10.67 -0.81
N ASN A 228 -10.62 -10.56 -0.55
CA ASN A 228 -11.53 -9.87 -1.46
C ASN A 228 -11.70 -8.38 -1.15
N GLY A 229 -10.95 -7.85 -0.17
CA GLY A 229 -11.03 -6.45 0.20
C GLY A 229 -12.41 -6.04 0.76
N PHE A 230 -13.13 -6.98 1.37
CA PHE A 230 -14.40 -6.67 2.05
C PHE A 230 -14.10 -6.07 3.41
N VAL A 231 -14.49 -4.82 3.60
CA VAL A 231 -14.38 -4.13 4.88
C VAL A 231 -15.78 -3.75 5.34
N TYR A 232 -16.20 -4.35 6.44
CA TYR A 232 -17.44 -4.03 7.14
C TYR A 232 -17.25 -2.80 8.02
N THR A 233 -18.32 -2.04 8.21
CA THR A 233 -18.36 -0.86 9.07
C THR A 233 -19.64 -0.85 9.90
N ALA A 234 -19.47 -0.60 11.19
CA ALA A 234 -20.57 -0.69 12.13
C ALA A 234 -21.55 0.49 11.95
N GLU A 235 -22.84 0.16 12.01
CA GLU A 235 -23.93 1.13 11.92
C GLU A 235 -23.92 2.18 13.03
N ALA A 236 -24.43 3.37 12.72
CA ALA A 236 -24.51 4.52 13.63
C ALA A 236 -23.18 4.94 14.29
N THR A 237 -22.03 4.57 13.71
CA THR A 237 -20.71 4.91 14.22
C THR A 237 -19.81 5.56 13.17
N THR A 238 -18.72 6.16 13.62
CA THR A 238 -17.63 6.54 12.72
C THR A 238 -16.65 5.38 12.65
N ALA A 239 -16.49 4.81 11.46
CA ALA A 239 -15.53 3.77 11.15
C ALA A 239 -14.30 4.38 10.48
N SER A 240 -13.12 3.80 10.72
CA SER A 240 -11.91 4.22 10.00
C SER A 240 -10.95 3.06 9.77
N LEU A 241 -10.18 3.17 8.69
CA LEU A 241 -9.08 2.27 8.38
C LEU A 241 -7.92 3.06 7.75
N ASP A 242 -6.72 2.56 7.94
CA ASP A 242 -5.50 3.12 7.36
C ASP A 242 -5.01 2.28 6.18
N VAL A 243 -4.66 2.95 5.09
CA VAL A 243 -3.76 2.41 4.08
C VAL A 243 -2.34 2.65 4.59
N GLN A 244 -1.56 1.58 4.72
CA GLN A 244 -0.18 1.64 5.18
C GLN A 244 0.78 1.15 4.10
N ILE A 245 1.95 1.78 4.04
CA ILE A 245 3.08 1.38 3.21
C ILE A 245 4.23 0.84 4.09
N ARG A 246 5.00 -0.09 3.55
CA ARG A 246 6.30 -0.49 4.08
C ARG A 246 7.30 -0.60 2.94
N ILE A 247 8.54 -0.18 3.20
CA ILE A 247 9.65 -0.30 2.26
C ILE A 247 10.63 -1.38 2.72
N THR A 248 10.86 -2.37 1.85
CA THR A 248 11.81 -3.45 2.07
C THR A 248 12.82 -3.51 0.91
N PRO A 249 14.10 -3.82 1.17
CA PRO A 249 15.03 -4.11 0.09
C PRO A 249 14.48 -5.30 -0.69
N LYS A 250 14.42 -5.20 -2.01
CA LYS A 250 14.11 -6.39 -2.81
C LYS A 250 15.30 -7.32 -2.64
N ALA A 251 15.08 -8.48 -2.05
CA ALA A 251 16.12 -9.49 -1.89
C ALA A 251 16.70 -9.81 -3.28
N ILE A 252 17.83 -9.20 -3.60
CA ILE A 252 18.67 -9.68 -4.69
C ILE A 252 19.19 -10.99 -4.14
N ASN A 253 18.89 -12.12 -4.79
CA ASN A 253 19.59 -13.37 -4.55
C ASN A 253 21.06 -13.14 -4.93
N VAL A 254 21.82 -12.48 -4.06
CA VAL A 254 23.26 -12.43 -4.13
C VAL A 254 23.68 -13.85 -3.73
N PRO A 255 24.32 -14.61 -4.63
CA PRO A 255 24.90 -15.89 -4.24
C PRO A 255 25.73 -15.63 -3.00
N GLU A 256 25.43 -16.34 -1.92
CA GLU A 256 26.07 -16.11 -0.62
C GLU A 256 27.59 -15.99 -0.83
N PRO A 257 28.29 -15.09 -0.12
CA PRO A 257 29.74 -14.93 -0.28
C PRO A 257 30.50 -16.26 -0.22
N GLY A 258 29.95 -17.25 0.49
CA GLY A 258 30.41 -18.64 0.51
C GLY A 258 30.45 -19.30 -0.88
N THR A 259 29.44 -19.14 -1.74
CA THR A 259 29.44 -19.74 -3.09
C THR A 259 30.46 -19.11 -4.04
N LEU A 260 30.64 -17.79 -4.00
CA LEU A 260 31.71 -17.12 -4.76
C LEU A 260 33.10 -17.51 -4.24
N THR A 261 33.25 -17.63 -2.92
CA THR A 261 34.51 -18.09 -2.31
C THR A 261 34.79 -19.55 -2.66
N LEU A 262 33.78 -20.42 -2.63
CA LEU A 262 33.89 -21.83 -2.99
C LEU A 262 34.22 -22.02 -4.47
N LEU A 263 33.60 -21.23 -5.36
CA LEU A 263 33.94 -21.19 -6.78
C LEU A 263 35.38 -20.72 -6.99
N GLY A 264 35.80 -19.67 -6.29
CA GLY A 264 37.17 -19.17 -6.31
C GLY A 264 38.19 -20.21 -5.85
N ILE A 265 37.92 -20.90 -4.74
CA ILE A 265 38.77 -21.99 -4.22
C ILE A 265 38.78 -23.18 -5.19
N GLY A 266 37.64 -23.54 -5.78
CA GLY A 266 37.52 -24.61 -6.76
C GLY A 266 38.36 -24.36 -8.01
N LEU A 267 38.30 -23.14 -8.56
CA LEU A 267 39.11 -22.73 -9.71
C LEU A 267 40.61 -22.69 -9.39
N LEU A 268 40.98 -22.24 -8.20
CA LEU A 268 42.37 -22.21 -7.74
C LEU A 268 42.93 -23.63 -7.54
N GLY A 269 42.11 -24.55 -7.01
CA GLY A 269 42.41 -25.98 -6.92
C GLY A 269 42.63 -26.65 -8.28
N LEU A 270 41.76 -26.34 -9.26
CA LEU A 270 41.91 -26.80 -10.65
C LEU A 270 43.20 -26.30 -11.29
N GLY A 271 43.55 -25.03 -11.11
CA GLY A 271 44.79 -24.45 -11.63
C GLY A 271 46.06 -25.13 -11.07
N ILE A 272 46.06 -25.46 -9.77
CA ILE A 272 47.17 -26.19 -9.13
C ILE A 272 47.24 -27.65 -9.66
N ALA A 273 46.09 -28.30 -9.86
CA ALA A 273 46.04 -29.67 -10.38
C ALA A 273 46.57 -29.77 -11.82
N VAL A 274 46.22 -28.82 -12.69
CA VAL A 274 46.72 -28.76 -14.08
C VAL A 274 48.24 -28.55 -14.11
N ARG A 275 48.77 -27.66 -13.26
CA ARG A 275 50.21 -27.41 -13.17
C ARG A 275 51.01 -28.64 -12.71
N ARG A 276 50.46 -29.42 -11.77
CA ARG A 276 51.08 -30.69 -11.33
C ARG A 276 51.07 -31.75 -12.43
N ARG A 277 50.05 -31.78 -13.29
CA ARG A 277 49.97 -32.73 -14.41
C ARG A 277 50.99 -32.41 -15.49
N LEU A 278 51.16 -31.14 -15.84
CA LEU A 278 52.13 -30.70 -16.84
C LEU A 278 53.59 -30.89 -16.37
N GLY A 279 53.88 -30.66 -15.09
CA GLY A 279 55.22 -30.90 -14.53
C GLY A 279 55.63 -32.37 -14.35
N ARG A 280 54.73 -33.33 -14.62
CA ARG A 280 55.03 -34.78 -14.63
C ARG A 280 55.22 -35.34 -16.05
N GLN A 281 54.92 -34.54 -17.07
CA GLN A 281 55.07 -34.92 -18.49
C GLN A 281 56.31 -34.29 -19.14
N ALA A 282 57.14 -33.59 -18.35
CA ALA A 282 58.49 -33.14 -18.70
C ALA A 282 59.49 -33.92 -17.84
#